data_AF-A4EAW8-F1
#
_entry.id   AF-A4EAW8-F1
#
_cell.length_a   1.000
_cell.length_b   1.000
_cell.length_c   1.000
_cell.angle_alpha   90.00
_cell.angle_beta   90.00
_cell.angle_gamma   90.00
#
_symmetry.space_group_name_H-M   'P 1'
#
loop_
_entity.id
_entity.type
_entity.pdbx_description
1 polymer ?
#
loop_
_entity_poly.entity_id
_entity_poly.type
_entity_poly.pdbx_seq_one_letter_code
_entity_poly.pdbx_strand_id
1 'polypeptide(L)'
;MRGLKVETVENPFAWPTVTSVTDGEDVLYALGLHPSRDVGGIVNVYIDEVRELVRLIEPEPVTGSTSDGYHTFDELYHHRAVLFSVIVTMFRGLSWKSLHHHDGTMYDGMFIVGIDTPAGPATYHYDVEPYWDMFPCRVLDRAPEWDGHTPDDAIERIGTLRDLLQAEVKEEGSEK
;
A
#
# COMPACT_ATOMS: atom_id res chain seq x y z
N MET A 1 14.17 35.13 -23.21
CA MET A 1 14.26 33.91 -22.35
C MET A 1 12.91 33.21 -22.41
N ARG A 2 12.87 31.88 -22.55
CA ARG A 2 11.61 31.13 -22.44
C ARG A 2 11.35 30.92 -20.95
N GLY A 3 10.40 31.68 -20.38
CA GLY A 3 10.02 31.56 -18.97
C GLY A 3 9.36 30.21 -18.66
N LEU A 4 9.49 29.75 -17.41
CA LEU A 4 8.84 28.55 -16.89
C LEU A 4 7.35 28.87 -16.65
N LYS A 5 6.43 28.13 -17.25
CA LYS A 5 5.00 28.25 -16.91
C LYS A 5 4.70 27.25 -15.80
N VAL A 6 4.23 27.75 -14.66
CA VAL A 6 3.79 26.93 -13.53
C VAL A 6 2.28 27.03 -13.46
N GLU A 7 1.59 25.89 -13.42
CA GLU A 7 0.14 25.81 -13.35
C GLU A 7 -0.25 25.40 -11.93
N THR A 8 -0.98 26.25 -11.22
CA THR A 8 -1.50 25.95 -9.89
C THR A 8 -2.96 25.50 -10.00
N VAL A 9 -3.28 24.37 -9.36
CA VAL A 9 -4.61 23.77 -9.40
C VAL A 9 -5.15 23.67 -7.97
N GLU A 10 -6.08 24.55 -7.60
CA GLU A 10 -6.70 24.56 -6.27
C GLU A 10 -7.69 23.38 -6.05
N ASN A 11 -8.16 22.76 -7.14
CA ASN A 11 -9.01 21.57 -7.15
C ASN A 11 -8.65 20.72 -8.37
N PRO A 12 -8.28 19.43 -8.23
CA PRO A 12 -7.83 18.58 -9.35
C PRO A 12 -8.87 18.41 -10.47
N PHE A 13 -10.13 18.79 -10.23
CA PHE A 13 -11.23 18.78 -11.21
C PHE A 13 -11.62 20.17 -11.74
N ALA A 14 -10.99 21.25 -11.27
CA ALA A 14 -11.18 22.59 -11.82
C ALA A 14 -10.22 22.86 -12.98
N TRP A 15 -10.63 23.73 -13.91
CA TRP A 15 -9.74 24.20 -14.97
C TRP A 15 -8.57 24.99 -14.35
N PRO A 16 -7.30 24.67 -14.68
CA PRO A 16 -6.15 25.37 -14.11
C PRO A 16 -6.23 26.86 -14.41
N THR A 17 -5.98 27.70 -13.41
CA THR A 17 -5.70 29.11 -13.67
C THR A 17 -4.22 29.23 -13.94
N VAL A 18 -3.85 29.50 -15.20
CA VAL A 18 -2.46 29.64 -15.60
C VAL A 18 -1.95 31.00 -15.13
N THR A 19 -1.05 30.99 -14.15
CA THR A 19 -0.22 32.16 -13.84
C THR A 19 1.11 32.01 -14.57
N SER A 20 1.42 32.94 -15.47
CA SER A 20 2.75 32.97 -16.10
C SER A 20 3.76 33.53 -15.10
N VAL A 21 4.71 32.68 -14.69
CA VAL A 21 5.86 33.04 -13.86
C VAL A 21 6.94 33.53 -14.82
N THR A 22 7.15 34.85 -14.89
CA THR A 22 7.94 35.48 -15.96
C THR A 22 9.40 35.73 -15.57
N ASP A 23 9.71 35.71 -14.28
CA ASP A 23 11.05 35.84 -13.70
C ASP A 23 11.31 34.79 -12.59
N GLY A 24 12.58 34.52 -12.27
CA GLY A 24 12.98 33.58 -11.21
C GLY A 24 12.48 33.98 -9.82
N GLU A 25 12.26 35.27 -9.56
CA GLU A 25 11.65 35.77 -8.32
C GLU A 25 10.17 35.38 -8.20
N ASP A 26 9.42 35.38 -9.31
CA ASP A 26 8.02 34.95 -9.31
C ASP A 26 7.90 33.49 -8.86
N VAL A 27 8.89 32.63 -9.18
CA VAL A 27 8.94 31.23 -8.70
C VAL A 27 9.12 31.20 -7.17
N LEU A 28 10.01 32.04 -6.63
CA LEU A 28 10.27 32.09 -5.19
C LEU A 28 9.01 32.54 -4.43
N TYR A 29 8.31 33.56 -4.93
CA TYR A 29 7.01 33.97 -4.37
C TYR A 29 5.96 32.87 -4.47
N ALA A 30 5.90 32.14 -5.59
CA ALA A 30 4.97 31.02 -5.76
C ALA A 30 5.28 29.85 -4.78
N LEU A 31 6.53 29.72 -4.35
CA LEU A 31 6.94 28.78 -3.30
C LEU A 31 6.75 29.33 -1.87
N GLY A 32 6.14 30.51 -1.72
CA GLY A 32 5.91 31.16 -0.42
C GLY A 32 7.14 31.81 0.20
N LEU A 33 8.21 31.99 -0.56
CA LEU A 33 9.44 32.65 -0.12
C LEU A 33 9.36 34.16 -0.38
N HIS A 34 10.11 34.95 0.40
CA HIS A 34 10.14 36.42 0.30
C HIS A 34 11.52 36.92 -0.16
N PRO A 35 11.84 36.84 -1.47
CA PRO A 35 13.12 37.31 -1.99
C PRO A 35 13.28 38.83 -1.84
N SER A 36 14.52 39.26 -1.56
CA SER A 36 14.93 40.66 -1.51
C SER A 36 16.16 40.88 -2.39
N ARG A 37 16.42 42.12 -2.84
CA ARG A 37 17.62 42.46 -3.60
C ARG A 37 18.58 43.30 -2.79
N ASP A 38 19.87 42.97 -2.87
CA ASP A 38 20.92 43.83 -2.34
C ASP A 38 21.32 44.94 -3.34
N VAL A 39 22.26 45.80 -2.92
CA VAL A 39 22.76 46.91 -3.73
C VAL A 39 23.46 46.44 -5.02
N GLY A 40 23.94 45.19 -5.06
CA GLY A 40 24.54 44.55 -6.24
C GLY A 40 23.53 43.86 -7.15
N GLY A 41 22.24 43.84 -6.80
CA GLY A 41 21.20 43.16 -7.55
C GLY A 41 21.15 41.64 -7.31
N ILE A 42 21.82 41.13 -6.27
CA ILE A 42 21.75 39.73 -5.89
C ILE A 42 20.41 39.48 -5.17
N VAL A 43 19.73 38.39 -5.55
CA VAL A 43 18.49 37.94 -4.91
C VAL A 43 18.84 37.14 -3.66
N ASN A 44 18.29 37.55 -2.52
CA ASN A 44 18.51 36.96 -1.20
C ASN A 44 17.18 36.44 -0.65
N VAL A 45 17.19 35.23 -0.09
CA VAL A 45 16.07 34.63 0.65
C VAL A 45 16.58 34.26 2.04
N TYR A 46 15.74 34.39 3.06
CA TYR A 46 16.12 33.96 4.41
C TYR A 46 16.27 32.45 4.49
N ILE A 47 17.37 31.99 5.08
CA ILE A 47 17.67 30.55 5.18
C ILE A 47 16.59 29.78 5.96
N ASP A 48 15.89 30.44 6.89
CA ASP A 48 14.84 29.81 7.67
C ASP A 48 13.57 29.55 6.83
N GLU A 49 13.24 30.45 5.88
CA GLU A 49 12.16 30.19 4.91
C GLU A 49 12.50 29.00 4.00
N VAL A 50 13.76 28.92 3.55
CA VAL A 50 14.23 27.77 2.76
C VAL A 50 14.16 26.47 3.56
N ARG A 51 14.52 26.50 4.85
CA ARG A 51 14.44 25.33 5.74
C ARG A 51 13.00 24.89 5.98
N GLU A 52 12.06 25.82 6.13
CA GLU A 52 10.65 25.49 6.27
C GLU A 52 10.10 24.87 4.99
N LEU A 53 10.40 25.44 3.83
CA LEU A 53 10.03 24.86 2.54
C LEU A 53 10.60 23.44 2.37
N VAL A 54 11.88 23.23 2.72
CA VAL A 54 12.51 21.90 2.68
C VAL A 54 11.73 20.90 3.54
N ARG A 55 11.31 21.26 4.75
CA ARG A 55 10.51 20.38 5.61
C ARG A 55 9.14 20.01 5.02
N LEU A 56 8.55 20.88 4.21
CA LEU A 56 7.25 20.65 3.58
C LEU A 56 7.35 19.79 2.32
N ILE A 57 8.48 19.84 1.61
CA ILE A 57 8.70 19.09 0.35
C ILE A 57 9.50 17.80 0.57
N GLU A 58 10.19 17.67 1.71
CA GLU A 58 10.81 16.42 2.10
C GLU A 58 9.71 15.37 2.23
N PRO A 59 9.74 14.30 1.42
CA PRO A 59 8.72 13.28 1.51
C PRO A 59 8.83 12.63 2.89
N GLU A 60 7.75 12.68 3.66
CA GLU A 60 7.70 11.90 4.87
C GLU A 60 7.85 10.41 4.52
N PRO A 61 8.64 9.64 5.28
CA PRO A 61 8.71 8.21 5.09
C PRO A 61 7.32 7.60 5.16
N VAL A 62 6.98 6.78 4.16
CA VAL A 62 5.76 5.98 4.24
C VAL A 62 5.96 4.92 5.32
N THR A 63 5.06 4.92 6.30
CA THR A 63 5.09 4.01 7.45
C THR A 63 3.71 3.40 7.64
N GLY A 64 3.59 2.47 8.59
CA GLY A 64 2.31 1.91 9.00
C GLY A 64 1.26 2.95 9.39
N SER A 65 1.68 4.07 9.98
CA SER A 65 0.79 5.19 10.35
C SER A 65 0.41 6.12 9.19
N THR A 66 0.99 5.94 8.00
CA THR A 66 0.57 6.71 6.82
C THR A 66 -0.88 6.39 6.50
N SER A 67 -1.68 7.44 6.30
CA SER A 67 -3.13 7.33 6.11
C SER A 67 -3.56 7.78 4.70
N ASP A 68 -4.58 7.11 4.18
CA ASP A 68 -5.32 7.53 2.97
C ASP A 68 -6.43 8.58 3.27
N GLY A 69 -6.53 9.04 4.52
CA GLY A 69 -7.58 9.94 5.02
C GLY A 69 -8.76 9.22 5.70
N TYR A 70 -8.87 7.90 5.56
CA TYR A 70 -9.89 7.07 6.20
C TYR A 70 -9.28 6.00 7.12
N HIS A 71 -8.17 5.40 6.69
CA HIS A 71 -7.44 4.36 7.42
C HIS A 71 -5.93 4.60 7.31
N THR A 72 -5.20 4.08 8.29
CA THR A 72 -3.74 3.89 8.22
C THR A 72 -3.39 2.56 7.55
N PHE A 73 -2.17 2.42 7.03
CA PHE A 73 -1.73 1.14 6.48
C PHE A 73 -1.74 0.02 7.52
N ASP A 74 -1.36 0.29 8.77
CA ASP A 74 -1.43 -0.69 9.86
C ASP A 74 -2.87 -1.18 10.09
N GLU A 75 -3.85 -0.28 10.08
CA GLU A 75 -5.28 -0.66 10.20
C GLU A 75 -5.73 -1.52 9.02
N LEU A 76 -5.35 -1.16 7.78
CA LEU A 76 -5.70 -1.94 6.59
C LEU A 76 -5.05 -3.33 6.59
N TYR A 77 -3.78 -3.43 6.98
CA TYR A 77 -3.09 -4.72 7.09
C TYR A 77 -3.68 -5.58 8.21
N HIS A 78 -4.07 -4.97 9.34
CA HIS A 78 -4.74 -5.68 10.42
C HIS A 78 -6.13 -6.19 9.98
N HIS A 79 -6.93 -5.36 9.31
CA HIS A 79 -8.21 -5.78 8.74
C HIS A 79 -8.05 -6.94 7.76
N ARG A 80 -7.05 -6.88 6.87
CA ARG A 80 -6.75 -7.97 5.94
C ARG A 80 -6.39 -9.25 6.67
N ALA A 81 -5.57 -9.18 7.72
CA ALA A 81 -5.20 -10.33 8.53
C ALA A 81 -6.44 -10.99 9.17
N VAL A 82 -7.31 -10.19 9.80
CA VAL A 82 -8.55 -10.68 10.44
C VAL A 82 -9.48 -11.31 9.41
N LEU A 83 -9.77 -10.63 8.29
CA LEU A 83 -10.64 -11.18 7.24
C LEU A 83 -10.07 -12.48 6.65
N PHE A 84 -8.77 -12.50 6.37
CA PHE A 84 -8.12 -13.68 5.83
C PHE A 84 -8.07 -14.84 6.83
N SER A 85 -7.97 -14.55 8.14
CA SER A 85 -7.99 -15.58 9.18
C SER A 85 -9.34 -16.32 9.24
N VAL A 86 -10.44 -15.62 8.97
CA VAL A 86 -11.77 -16.22 8.86
C VAL A 86 -11.83 -17.16 7.65
N ILE A 87 -11.31 -16.73 6.49
CA ILE A 87 -11.22 -17.57 5.29
C ILE A 87 -10.38 -18.81 5.56
N VAL A 88 -9.19 -18.65 6.15
CA VAL A 88 -8.29 -19.75 6.51
C VAL A 88 -8.96 -20.74 7.47
N THR A 89 -9.75 -20.23 8.42
CA THR A 89 -10.50 -21.07 9.37
C THR A 89 -11.61 -21.86 8.69
N MET A 90 -12.34 -21.23 7.76
CA MET A 90 -13.40 -21.90 6.97
C MET A 90 -12.83 -22.99 6.05
N PHE A 91 -11.73 -22.69 5.36
CA PHE A 91 -11.07 -23.59 4.41
C PHE A 91 -9.82 -24.24 4.99
N ARG A 92 -9.90 -24.67 6.25
CA ARG A 92 -8.75 -25.19 7.00
C ARG A 92 -8.02 -26.33 6.30
N GLY A 93 -8.76 -27.18 5.57
CA GLY A 93 -8.21 -28.30 4.81
C GLY A 93 -7.38 -27.89 3.58
N LEU A 94 -7.61 -26.68 3.05
CA LEU A 94 -6.89 -26.11 1.91
C LEU A 94 -5.87 -25.04 2.33
N SER A 95 -5.83 -24.70 3.62
CA SER A 95 -5.02 -23.62 4.14
C SER A 95 -3.77 -24.14 4.85
N TRP A 96 -2.71 -23.36 4.76
CA TRP A 96 -1.42 -23.70 5.34
C TRP A 96 -0.65 -22.44 5.77
N LYS A 97 0.33 -22.61 6.67
CA LYS A 97 1.27 -21.55 7.05
C LYS A 97 2.67 -22.12 7.23
N SER A 98 3.69 -21.29 7.07
CA SER A 98 5.09 -21.68 7.26
C SER A 98 5.95 -20.52 7.73
N LEU A 99 7.00 -20.83 8.49
CA LEU A 99 8.06 -19.89 8.87
C LEU A 99 9.13 -19.75 7.77
N HIS A 100 9.05 -20.52 6.68
CA HIS A 100 10.02 -20.47 5.60
C HIS A 100 9.34 -20.45 4.23
N HIS A 101 9.92 -19.72 3.29
CA HIS A 101 9.67 -19.88 1.86
C HIS A 101 10.19 -21.23 1.39
N HIS A 102 9.89 -21.58 0.13
CA HIS A 102 10.34 -22.82 -0.49
C HIS A 102 11.87 -23.02 -0.44
N ASP A 103 12.63 -21.94 -0.65
CA ASP A 103 14.10 -21.95 -0.63
C ASP A 103 14.69 -22.00 0.80
N GLY A 104 13.86 -21.84 1.83
CA GLY A 104 14.26 -21.83 3.23
C GLY A 104 14.50 -20.42 3.80
N THR A 105 14.32 -19.36 3.02
CA THR A 105 14.44 -17.98 3.51
C THR A 105 13.12 -17.48 4.10
N MET A 106 13.14 -16.35 4.81
CA MET A 106 11.97 -15.61 5.26
C MET A 106 12.38 -14.17 5.59
N TYR A 107 11.42 -13.23 5.58
CA TYR A 107 11.64 -11.89 6.12
C TYR A 107 11.75 -11.95 7.65
N ASP A 108 12.62 -11.12 8.22
CA ASP A 108 12.88 -11.15 9.67
C ASP A 108 11.59 -10.91 10.46
N GLY A 109 11.32 -11.79 11.44
CA GLY A 109 10.12 -11.73 12.27
C GLY A 109 8.79 -12.08 11.59
N MET A 110 8.78 -12.51 10.33
CA MET A 110 7.55 -12.79 9.58
C MET A 110 7.30 -14.29 9.34
N PHE A 111 6.08 -14.60 8.90
CA PHE A 111 5.69 -15.89 8.37
C PHE A 111 4.82 -15.72 7.12
N ILE A 112 4.63 -16.81 6.37
CA ILE A 112 3.74 -16.86 5.22
C ILE A 112 2.53 -17.74 5.53
N VAL A 113 1.34 -17.29 5.17
CA VAL A 113 0.09 -18.06 5.20
C VAL A 113 -0.51 -18.09 3.81
N GLY A 114 -1.01 -19.26 3.42
CA GLY A 114 -1.59 -19.49 2.11
C GLY A 114 -2.85 -20.33 2.15
N ILE A 115 -3.63 -20.22 1.08
CA ILE A 115 -4.77 -21.06 0.80
C ILE A 115 -4.70 -21.53 -0.66
N ASP A 116 -4.86 -22.83 -0.86
CA ASP A 116 -4.92 -23.42 -2.19
C ASP A 116 -6.34 -23.22 -2.74
N THR A 117 -6.49 -22.50 -3.86
CA THR A 117 -7.78 -22.29 -4.53
C THR A 117 -7.81 -22.96 -5.90
N PRO A 118 -9.00 -23.13 -6.52
CA PRO A 118 -9.11 -23.68 -7.88
C PRO A 118 -8.30 -22.93 -8.94
N ALA A 119 -8.04 -21.64 -8.73
CA ALA A 119 -7.27 -20.78 -9.64
C ALA A 119 -5.79 -20.65 -9.25
N GLY A 120 -5.33 -21.40 -8.25
CA GLY A 120 -3.96 -21.35 -7.73
C GLY A 120 -3.89 -20.83 -6.29
N PRO A 121 -2.70 -20.87 -5.67
CA PRO A 121 -2.54 -20.45 -4.28
C PRO A 121 -2.67 -18.92 -4.13
N ALA A 122 -3.32 -18.46 -3.07
CA ALA A 122 -3.23 -17.07 -2.63
C ALA A 122 -2.44 -17.02 -1.31
N THR A 123 -1.45 -16.13 -1.22
CA THR A 123 -0.54 -16.07 -0.07
C THR A 123 -0.35 -14.66 0.46
N TYR A 124 -0.11 -14.55 1.76
CA TYR A 124 0.22 -13.30 2.44
C TYR A 124 1.32 -13.51 3.48
N HIS A 125 2.16 -12.49 3.66
CA HIS A 125 3.12 -12.42 4.76
C HIS A 125 2.56 -11.54 5.88
N TYR A 126 2.80 -11.97 7.12
CA TYR A 126 2.48 -11.22 8.34
C TYR A 126 3.60 -11.40 9.36
N ASP A 127 3.71 -10.47 10.30
CA ASP A 127 4.56 -10.64 11.48
C ASP A 127 4.10 -11.83 12.31
N VAL A 128 5.05 -12.61 12.85
CA VAL A 128 4.75 -13.74 13.74
C VAL A 128 3.93 -13.26 14.94
N GLU A 129 4.31 -12.15 15.55
CA GLU A 129 3.54 -11.50 16.61
C GLU A 129 2.86 -10.23 16.06
N PRO A 130 1.54 -10.07 16.22
CA PRO A 130 0.60 -10.92 16.97
C PRO A 130 -0.13 -11.98 16.11
N TYR A 131 0.23 -12.16 14.84
CA TYR A 131 -0.66 -12.79 13.87
C TYR A 131 -0.55 -14.31 13.74
N TRP A 132 0.54 -14.94 14.17
CA TRP A 132 0.77 -16.37 13.95
C TRP A 132 -0.39 -17.25 14.44
N ASP A 133 -0.86 -17.01 15.66
CA ASP A 133 -1.93 -17.79 16.29
C ASP A 133 -3.33 -17.44 15.77
N MET A 134 -3.47 -16.34 15.01
CA MET A 134 -4.71 -15.97 14.35
C MET A 134 -5.10 -16.94 13.22
N PHE A 135 -4.13 -17.67 12.66
CA PHE A 135 -4.35 -18.59 11.53
C PHE A 135 -4.27 -20.07 11.98
N PRO A 136 -5.40 -20.72 12.31
CA PRO A 136 -5.42 -22.08 12.84
C PRO A 136 -5.37 -23.15 11.73
N CYS A 137 -4.37 -23.13 10.85
CA CYS A 137 -4.23 -24.07 9.73
C CYS A 137 -3.00 -24.99 9.85
N ARG A 138 -2.79 -25.84 8.85
CA ARG A 138 -1.66 -26.78 8.81
C ARG A 138 -0.33 -26.01 8.75
N VAL A 139 0.61 -26.34 9.62
CA VAL A 139 1.98 -25.81 9.55
C VAL A 139 2.81 -26.66 8.60
N LEU A 140 3.47 -26.03 7.64
CA LEU A 140 4.43 -26.65 6.73
C LEU A 140 5.85 -26.27 7.15
N ASP A 141 6.80 -27.19 6.96
CA ASP A 141 8.22 -26.91 7.13
C ASP A 141 8.68 -25.78 6.20
N ARG A 142 8.20 -25.82 4.95
CA ARG A 142 8.41 -24.80 3.92
C ARG A 142 7.14 -24.56 3.11
N ALA A 143 6.92 -23.32 2.69
CA ALA A 143 5.87 -22.97 1.73
C ALA A 143 6.12 -23.61 0.35
N PRO A 144 5.07 -23.81 -0.46
CA PRO A 144 5.21 -24.12 -1.88
C PRO A 144 6.06 -23.07 -2.62
N GLU A 145 6.65 -23.47 -3.74
CA GLU A 145 7.38 -22.55 -4.62
C GLU A 145 6.46 -21.44 -5.13
N TRP A 146 6.95 -20.20 -5.11
CA TRP A 146 6.15 -19.06 -5.58
C TRP A 146 6.00 -19.12 -7.10
N ASP A 147 4.75 -19.04 -7.56
CA ASP A 147 4.38 -19.14 -8.97
C ASP A 147 4.40 -17.78 -9.71
N GLY A 148 4.84 -16.71 -9.04
CA GLY A 148 4.90 -15.37 -9.64
C GLY A 148 3.60 -14.57 -9.57
N HIS A 149 2.60 -15.01 -8.80
CA HIS A 149 1.31 -14.32 -8.73
C HIS A 149 1.41 -12.87 -8.21
N THR A 150 0.62 -12.00 -8.83
CA THR A 150 0.49 -10.59 -8.50
C THR A 150 -0.60 -10.35 -7.43
N PRO A 151 -0.72 -9.12 -6.89
CA PRO A 151 -1.83 -8.77 -6.01
C PRO A 151 -3.22 -8.99 -6.65
N ASP A 152 -3.36 -8.73 -7.95
CA ASP A 152 -4.63 -8.92 -8.67
C ASP A 152 -4.96 -10.42 -8.78
N ASP A 153 -3.96 -11.27 -9.04
CA ASP A 153 -4.13 -12.72 -9.05
C ASP A 153 -4.58 -13.23 -7.67
N ALA A 154 -4.01 -12.71 -6.58
CA ALA A 154 -4.41 -13.10 -5.23
C ALA A 154 -5.88 -12.74 -4.95
N ILE A 155 -6.33 -11.55 -5.39
CA ILE A 155 -7.73 -11.13 -5.26
C ILE A 155 -8.65 -12.05 -6.05
N GLU A 156 -8.31 -12.35 -7.31
CA GLU A 156 -9.10 -13.25 -8.16
C GLU A 156 -9.19 -14.65 -7.55
N ARG A 157 -8.05 -15.22 -7.13
CA ARG A 157 -7.94 -16.56 -6.56
C ARG A 157 -8.77 -16.70 -5.29
N ILE A 158 -8.69 -15.74 -4.37
CA ILE A 158 -9.54 -15.74 -3.16
C ILE A 158 -11.01 -15.63 -3.55
N GLY A 159 -11.34 -14.84 -4.56
CA GLY A 159 -12.69 -14.70 -5.09
C GLY A 159 -13.32 -16.03 -5.51
N THR A 160 -12.55 -16.96 -6.08
CA THR A 160 -13.05 -18.28 -6.50
C THR A 160 -13.56 -19.16 -5.34
N LEU A 161 -13.12 -18.90 -4.11
CA LEU A 161 -13.61 -19.63 -2.92
C LEU A 161 -15.11 -19.37 -2.68
N ARG A 162 -15.60 -18.19 -3.07
CA ARG A 162 -17.04 -17.87 -3.03
C ARG A 162 -17.83 -18.81 -3.93
N ASP A 163 -17.29 -19.16 -5.09
CA ASP A 163 -17.99 -19.98 -6.07
C ASP A 163 -18.10 -21.43 -5.58
N LEU A 164 -17.08 -21.92 -4.85
CA LEU A 164 -17.15 -23.21 -4.14
C LEU A 164 -18.28 -23.24 -3.12
N LEU A 165 -18.37 -22.23 -2.26
CA LEU A 165 -19.45 -22.15 -1.25
C LEU A 165 -20.83 -22.07 -1.90
N GLN A 166 -20.96 -21.37 -3.02
CA GLN A 166 -22.24 -21.29 -3.74
C GLN A 166 -22.62 -22.61 -4.44
N ALA A 167 -21.65 -23.40 -4.86
CA ALA A 167 -21.89 -24.72 -5.43
C ALA A 167 -22.39 -25.71 -4.36
N GLU A 168 -21.75 -25.75 -3.19
CA GLU A 168 -22.16 -26.60 -2.06
C GLU A 168 -23.61 -26.33 -1.64
N VAL A 169 -24.02 -25.06 -1.53
CA VAL A 169 -25.40 -24.68 -1.18
C VAL A 169 -26.43 -25.16 -2.22
N LYS A 170 -26.05 -25.19 -3.51
CA LYS A 170 -26.96 -25.67 -4.58
C LYS A 170 -27.12 -27.19 -4.54
N GLU A 171 -26.06 -27.93 -4.23
CA GLU A 171 -26.12 -29.39 -4.09
C GLU A 171 -27.03 -29.77 -2.92
N GLU A 172 -26.87 -29.14 -1.75
CA GLU A 172 -27.73 -29.38 -0.57
C GLU A 172 -29.21 -28.98 -0.78
N GLY A 173 -29.46 -27.99 -1.64
CA GLY A 173 -30.80 -27.53 -2.01
C GLY A 173 -31.48 -28.40 -3.06
N SER A 174 -30.72 -29.17 -3.85
CA SER A 174 -31.25 -30.09 -4.88
C SER A 174 -31.54 -31.49 -4.34
N GLU A 175 -31.01 -31.85 -3.17
CA GLU A 175 -31.28 -33.13 -2.49
C GLU A 175 -32.52 -33.11 -1.57
N LYS A 176 -33.27 -31.99 -1.52
CA LYS A 176 -34.52 -31.82 -0.76
C LYS A 176 -35.74 -31.72 -1.66
#